data_AF-A0A7S1HXP5-F1
#
_entry.id   AF-A0A7S1HXP5-F1
#
_cell.length_a   1.000
_cell.length_b   1.000
_cell.length_c   1.000
_cell.angle_alpha   90.00
_cell.angle_beta   90.00
_cell.angle_gamma   90.00
#
_symmetry.space_group_name_H-M   'P 1'
#
loop_
_entity.id
_entity.type
_entity.pdbx_description
1 polymer ?
#
loop_
_entity_poly.entity_id
_entity_poly.type
_entity_poly.pdbx_seq_one_letter_code
_entity_poly.pdbx_strand_id
1 'polypeptide(L)'
;MKCPAKLLGRVPSGFITHLTKGGATRGDTRRNGIQGAHPKNFLISPPEPKDAKKITLVFDLDETLVYARSGVVHRRPHLNQLLQGIQGLFEVVLWTSGVESY
;
A
#
# COMPACT_ATOMS: atom_id res chain seq x y z
N MET A 1 -2.95 -22.22 1.19
CA MET A 1 -3.96 -21.79 2.19
C MET A 1 -4.29 -20.32 1.88
N LYS A 2 -5.58 -19.93 1.93
CA LYS A 2 -6.12 -18.68 1.37
C LYS A 2 -6.02 -17.49 2.35
N CYS A 3 -5.58 -16.33 1.87
CA CYS A 3 -5.39 -15.08 2.61
C CYS A 3 -6.71 -14.48 3.13
N PRO A 4 -6.80 -14.04 4.39
CA PRO A 4 -7.92 -13.28 4.89
C PRO A 4 -7.59 -11.78 4.80
N ALA A 5 -7.94 -11.13 3.69
CA ALA A 5 -7.96 -9.67 3.53
C ALA A 5 -9.03 -8.99 4.43
N LYS A 6 -9.19 -9.45 5.69
CA LYS A 6 -10.31 -9.10 6.59
C LYS A 6 -9.89 -8.36 7.87
N LEU A 7 -8.60 -8.19 8.18
CA LEU A 7 -8.19 -7.47 9.39
C LEU A 7 -8.27 -5.94 9.26
N LEU A 8 -8.06 -5.41 8.05
CA LEU A 8 -8.64 -4.11 7.66
C LEU A 8 -9.95 -4.42 6.95
N GLY A 9 -11.08 -4.27 7.64
CA GLY A 9 -12.39 -4.35 7.01
C GLY A 9 -12.38 -3.57 5.71
N ARG A 10 -12.82 -4.23 4.62
CA ARG A 10 -13.06 -3.72 3.25
C ARG A 10 -12.57 -2.28 3.12
N VAL A 11 -11.28 -2.09 2.82
CA VAL A 11 -10.72 -0.75 2.67
C VAL A 11 -11.67 0.03 1.75
N PRO A 12 -12.24 1.16 2.21
CA PRO A 12 -13.28 1.85 1.46
C PRO A 12 -12.81 2.08 0.02
N SER A 13 -13.69 1.88 -0.97
CA SER A 13 -13.40 2.17 -2.37
C SER A 13 -12.83 3.59 -2.48
N GLY A 14 -11.52 3.71 -2.69
CA GLY A 14 -10.81 4.99 -2.56
C GLY A 14 -9.39 4.91 -2.01
N PHE A 15 -8.98 3.79 -1.40
CA PHE A 15 -7.57 3.54 -1.04
C PHE A 15 -6.88 2.70 -2.11
N ILE A 16 -5.70 3.15 -2.56
CA ILE A 16 -4.84 2.40 -3.47
C ILE A 16 -3.87 1.58 -2.63
N THR A 17 -4.06 0.27 -2.55
CA THR A 17 -3.08 -0.64 -1.96
C THR A 17 -2.11 -1.12 -3.04
N HIS A 18 -0.93 -0.51 -3.12
CA HIS A 18 0.21 -1.10 -3.83
C HIS A 18 0.99 -1.99 -2.87
N LEU A 19 0.85 -3.31 -3.03
CA LEU A 19 1.71 -4.29 -2.38
C LEU A 19 2.79 -4.72 -3.39
N THR A 20 4.04 -4.30 -3.19
CA THR A 20 5.14 -4.74 -4.06
C THR A 20 6.17 -5.57 -3.30
N LYS A 21 6.47 -6.76 -3.84
CA LYS A 21 7.57 -7.63 -3.38
C LYS A 21 8.91 -7.04 -3.83
N GLY A 22 9.83 -6.82 -2.89
CA GLY A 22 11.24 -6.59 -3.22
C GLY A 22 11.90 -7.88 -3.67
N GLY A 23 12.06 -8.09 -4.98
CA GLY A 23 12.78 -9.23 -5.55
C GLY A 23 13.26 -8.94 -6.97
N ALA A 24 14.54 -8.63 -7.12
CA ALA A 24 15.16 -8.36 -8.42
C ALA A 24 15.49 -9.66 -9.17
N THR A 25 14.92 -9.87 -10.36
CA THR A 25 15.34 -10.93 -11.29
C THR A 25 15.70 -10.35 -12.66
N ARG A 26 16.90 -10.71 -13.14
CA ARG A 26 17.51 -10.36 -14.43
C ARG A 26 16.59 -10.68 -15.61
N GLY A 27 16.54 -9.77 -16.59
CA GLY A 27 15.57 -9.82 -17.68
C GLY A 27 16.07 -10.43 -18.99
N ASP A 28 15.12 -10.65 -19.88
CA ASP A 28 15.28 -10.50 -21.33
C ASP A 28 13.91 -10.25 -22.00
N THR A 29 14.00 -9.67 -23.19
CA THR A 29 13.11 -9.77 -24.36
C THR A 29 12.29 -8.52 -24.74
N ARG A 30 12.76 -7.99 -25.87
CA ARG A 30 12.22 -6.97 -26.78
C ARG A 30 10.70 -7.05 -27.00
N ARG A 31 10.03 -5.87 -27.02
CA ARG A 31 8.91 -5.54 -27.94
C ARG A 31 8.59 -4.03 -27.89
N ASN A 32 8.37 -3.47 -29.08
CA ASN A 32 7.98 -2.09 -29.37
C ASN A 32 6.58 -1.74 -28.83
N GLY A 33 6.46 -0.54 -28.26
CA GLY A 33 5.18 0.11 -27.93
C GLY A 33 5.43 1.34 -27.08
N ILE A 34 5.08 2.53 -27.59
CA ILE A 34 5.19 3.81 -26.88
C ILE A 34 4.14 3.83 -25.76
N GLN A 35 4.49 3.26 -24.61
CA GLN A 35 3.94 3.60 -23.30
C GLN A 35 5.15 3.94 -22.45
N GLY A 36 5.18 5.16 -21.90
CA GLY A 36 6.31 5.68 -21.14
C GLY A 36 6.78 4.62 -20.15
N ALA A 37 7.95 4.03 -20.43
CA ALA A 37 8.45 2.91 -19.67
C ALA A 37 8.54 3.33 -18.20
N HIS A 38 7.83 2.62 -17.32
CA HIS A 38 8.04 2.80 -15.89
C HIS A 38 9.55 2.64 -15.64
N PRO A 39 10.21 3.61 -15.01
CA PRO A 39 11.59 3.41 -14.62
C PRO A 39 11.57 2.17 -13.71
N LYS A 40 12.31 1.13 -14.09
CA LYS A 40 12.27 -0.22 -13.48
C LYS A 40 12.66 -0.25 -11.98
N ASN A 41 12.82 0.92 -11.36
CA ASN A 41 13.36 1.13 -10.03
C ASN A 41 12.32 1.69 -9.04
N PHE A 42 11.06 1.89 -9.45
CA PHE A 42 10.01 2.39 -8.57
C PHE A 42 9.05 1.27 -8.14
N LEU A 43 8.65 1.32 -6.87
CA LEU A 43 7.76 0.36 -6.23
C LEU A 43 6.28 0.75 -6.35
N ILE A 44 6.00 2.02 -6.61
CA ILE A 44 4.63 2.53 -6.74
C ILE A 44 4.39 2.83 -8.22
N SER A 45 3.26 2.39 -8.74
CA SER A 45 2.84 2.75 -10.09
C SER A 45 2.64 4.27 -10.18
N PRO A 46 2.77 4.88 -11.38
CA PRO A 46 2.43 6.28 -11.55
C PRO A 46 1.01 6.56 -11.05
N PRO A 47 0.78 7.73 -10.44
CA PRO A 47 -0.52 8.07 -9.88
C PRO A 47 -1.58 8.13 -10.98
N GLU A 48 -2.77 7.65 -10.65
CA GLU A 48 -3.96 7.79 -11.50
C GLU A 48 -4.27 9.29 -11.72
N PRO A 49 -4.89 9.69 -12.85
CA PRO A 49 -5.19 11.10 -13.13
C PRO A 49 -5.99 11.81 -12.02
N LYS A 50 -6.87 11.07 -11.34
CA LYS A 50 -7.67 11.57 -10.20
C LYS A 50 -6.85 11.88 -8.94
N ASP A 51 -5.64 11.31 -8.84
CA ASP A 51 -4.75 11.39 -7.68
C ASP A 51 -3.47 12.18 -8.00
N ALA A 52 -3.25 12.60 -9.25
CA ALA A 52 -2.02 13.25 -9.73
C ALA A 52 -1.61 14.54 -8.99
N LYS A 53 -2.53 15.16 -8.24
CA LYS A 53 -2.27 16.36 -7.40
C LYS A 53 -2.28 16.09 -5.90
N LYS A 54 -2.55 14.85 -5.50
CA LYS A 54 -2.58 14.47 -4.08
C LYS A 54 -1.17 14.23 -3.59
N ILE A 55 -0.96 14.50 -2.29
CA ILE A 55 0.25 14.10 -1.61
C ILE A 55 0.16 12.60 -1.30
N THR A 56 1.25 11.87 -1.52
CA THR A 56 1.36 10.47 -1.11
C THR A 56 1.71 10.39 0.38
N LEU A 57 0.86 9.75 1.18
CA LEU A 57 1.09 9.49 2.59
C LEU A 57 1.47 8.02 2.77
N VAL A 58 2.70 7.78 3.21
CA VAL A 58 3.20 6.43 3.48
C VAL A 58 3.09 6.14 4.98
N PHE A 59 2.35 5.09 5.34
CA PHE A 59 2.27 4.59 6.71
C PHE A 59 3.10 3.33 6.88
N ASP A 60 3.87 3.28 7.98
CA ASP A 60 4.29 2.01 8.56
C ASP A 60 3.11 1.35 9.30
N LEU A 61 3.17 0.04 9.52
CA LEU A 61 2.10 -0.74 10.15
C LEU A 61 2.32 -0.91 11.67
N ASP A 62 3.36 -1.64 12.04
CA ASP A 62 3.64 -2.00 13.43
C ASP A 62 4.15 -0.80 14.22
N GLU A 63 3.67 -0.68 15.46
CA GLU A 63 3.95 0.42 16.39
C GLU A 63 3.51 1.82 15.86
N THR A 64 2.92 1.87 14.66
CA THR A 64 2.40 3.08 14.02
C THR A 64 0.87 3.08 13.93
N LEU A 65 0.27 2.07 13.29
CA LEU A 65 -1.20 1.94 13.17
C LEU A 65 -1.74 0.85 14.09
N VAL A 66 -0.95 -0.19 14.31
CA VAL A 66 -1.29 -1.32 15.17
C VAL A 66 -0.11 -1.73 16.04
N TYR A 67 -0.38 -2.47 17.09
CA TYR A 67 0.62 -3.19 17.85
C TYR A 67 0.18 -4.65 17.91
N ALA A 68 0.96 -5.58 17.37
CA ALA A 68 0.70 -7.00 17.54
C ALA A 68 1.70 -7.66 18.47
N ARG A 69 1.18 -8.50 19.36
CA ARG A 69 2.00 -9.34 20.23
C ARG A 69 1.28 -10.64 20.50
N SER A 70 2.00 -11.76 20.37
CA SER A 70 1.47 -13.10 20.66
C SER A 70 0.18 -13.42 19.90
N GLY A 71 0.07 -12.97 18.64
CA GLY A 71 -1.08 -13.20 17.76
C GLY A 71 -2.28 -12.28 18.00
N VAL A 72 -2.25 -11.41 19.00
CA VAL A 72 -3.29 -10.40 19.25
C VAL A 72 -2.88 -9.08 18.63
N VAL A 73 -3.78 -8.46 17.84
CA VAL A 73 -3.56 -7.17 17.19
C VAL A 73 -4.38 -6.09 17.91
N HIS A 74 -3.69 -5.07 18.42
CA HIS A 74 -4.27 -3.89 19.05
C HIS A 74 -4.22 -2.72 18.07
N ARG A 75 -5.37 -2.11 17.78
CA ARG A 75 -5.45 -0.93 16.92
C ARG A 75 -5.04 0.31 17.70
N ARG A 76 -4.27 1.22 17.08
CA ARG A 76 -3.98 2.52 17.70
C ARG A 76 -5.28 3.31 17.90
N PRO A 77 -5.47 3.96 19.07
CA PRO A 77 -6.62 4.81 19.29
C PRO A 77 -6.81 5.83 18.16
N HIS A 78 -8.07 6.06 17.78
CA HIS A 78 -8.47 6.97 16.70
C HIS A 78 -8.06 6.56 15.27
N LEU A 79 -7.59 5.32 15.04
CA LEU A 79 -7.20 4.87 13.70
C LEU A 79 -8.33 5.01 12.66
N ASN A 80 -9.58 4.70 13.02
CA ASN A 80 -10.72 4.87 12.11
C ASN A 80 -10.93 6.34 11.73
N GLN A 81 -10.92 7.23 12.72
CA GLN A 81 -11.11 8.66 12.53
C GLN A 81 -9.98 9.27 11.70
N LEU A 82 -8.74 8.83 11.93
CA LEU A 82 -7.59 9.21 11.11
C LEU A 82 -7.81 8.80 9.65
N LEU A 83 -8.09 7.52 9.38
CA LEU A 83 -8.28 7.01 8.02
C LEU A 83 -9.46 7.66 7.30
N GLN A 84 -10.55 7.95 8.02
CA GLN A 84 -11.70 8.67 7.49
C GLN A 84 -11.36 10.13 7.19
N GLY A 85 -10.63 10.82 8.08
CA GLY A 85 -10.26 12.23 7.94
C GLY A 85 -9.30 12.50 6.79
N ILE A 86 -8.48 11.52 6.40
CA ILE A 86 -7.55 11.63 5.27
C ILE A 86 -8.12 11.09 3.96
N GLN A 87 -9.29 10.44 3.99
CA GLN A 87 -9.88 9.79 2.82
C GLN A 87 -10.13 10.81 1.71
N GLY A 88 -9.63 10.52 0.51
CA GLY A 88 -9.79 11.39 -0.66
C GLY A 88 -8.85 12.60 -0.71
N LEU A 89 -8.16 12.93 0.38
CA LEU A 89 -7.19 14.03 0.43
C LEU A 89 -5.78 13.57 0.00
N PHE A 90 -5.44 12.32 0.26
CA PHE A 90 -4.11 11.74 0.00
C PHE A 90 -4.21 10.48 -0.85
N GLU A 91 -3.11 10.16 -1.55
CA GLU A 91 -2.84 8.78 -1.98
C GLU A 91 -2.18 8.07 -0.80
N VAL A 92 -2.83 7.05 -0.23
CA VAL A 92 -2.32 6.39 0.99
C VAL A 92 -1.66 5.07 0.62
N VAL A 93 -0.40 4.90 1.02
CA VAL A 93 0.39 3.68 0.82
C VAL A 93 0.74 3.08 2.18
N LEU A 94 0.51 1.77 2.34
CA LEU A 94 1.01 1.02 3.49
C LEU A 94 2.35 0.39 3.13
N TRP A 95 3.40 0.75 3.86
CA TRP A 95 4.75 0.23 3.65
C TRP A 95 5.29 -0.31 4.96
N THR A 96 5.31 -1.63 5.08
CA THR A 96 5.77 -2.34 6.27
C THR A 96 6.91 -3.30 5.94
N SER A 97 7.72 -3.63 6.94
CA SER A 97 8.69 -4.74 6.90
C SER A 97 8.02 -6.10 7.11
N GLY A 98 6.76 -6.13 7.55
CA GLY A 98 5.95 -7.33 7.69
C GLY A 98 5.75 -8.05 6.35
N VAL A 99 5.60 -9.37 6.43
CA VAL A 99 5.23 -10.18 5.26
C VAL A 99 3.74 -10.03 4.96
N GLU A 100 3.34 -10.27 3.72
CA GLU A 100 1.93 -10.18 3.29
C GLU A 100 0.95 -11.03 4.11
N SER A 101 1.43 -12.12 4.73
CA SER A 101 0.61 -13.03 5.55
C SER A 101 0.45 -12.60 7.01
N TYR A 102 1.08 -11.50 7.42
CA TYR A 102 0.94 -10.90 8.73
C TYR A 102 -0.48 -10.36 8.94
#